data_AF-A0AAQ1P5Y6-F1
#
_entry.id   AF-A0AAQ1P5Y6-F1
#
_cell.length_a   1.000
_cell.length_b   1.000
_cell.length_c   1.000
_cell.angle_alpha   90.00
_cell.angle_beta   90.00
_cell.angle_gamma   90.00
#
_symmetry.space_group_name_H-M   'P 1'
#
loop_
_entity.id
_entity.type
_entity.pdbx_description
1 polymer ?
#
loop_
_entity_poly.entity_id
_entity_poly.type
_entity_poly.pdbx_seq_one_letter_code
_entity_poly.pdbx_strand_id
1 'polypeptide(L)'
;MRPMRNGNWICCRLMNNDEREAHLAYLQAQADGPVEGFELRERSLGKALACALTGLLLAGLGAWLIALAVLFAPQASSGAIWLLSAFGLGLAATGAAALACAAALYRRHGKRVLSVTPDSLCFTNAQAPTPLHAFDGFEVEQRYFSTRLIFTVSAAGSAPTLAPACFKALASPDAVAVAGGLRVSLWLCTPVVAGRRLALQELVDLLYAYLQAAQARHTLAQLFPGVARLGEAAR
;
A
#
# COMPACT_ATOMS: atom_id res chain seq x y z
N MET A 1 -28.37 16.16 48.48
CA MET A 1 -27.98 17.15 47.47
C MET A 1 -27.04 16.53 46.44
N ARG A 2 -27.55 16.23 45.24
CA ARG A 2 -26.84 16.36 43.95
C ARG A 2 -27.94 16.63 42.90
N PRO A 3 -27.94 17.76 42.19
CA PRO A 3 -28.94 18.03 41.17
C PRO A 3 -28.68 17.17 39.93
N MET A 4 -29.75 16.60 39.37
CA MET A 4 -29.74 15.96 38.05
C MET A 4 -29.24 16.94 37.00
N ARG A 5 -28.23 16.52 36.24
CA ARG A 5 -27.60 17.28 35.17
C ARG A 5 -28.59 17.33 33.99
N ASN A 6 -29.10 18.51 33.68
CA ASN A 6 -29.92 18.78 32.49
C ASN A 6 -29.18 18.28 31.24
N GLY A 7 -29.66 17.19 30.65
CA GLY A 7 -29.26 16.76 29.32
C GLY A 7 -29.88 17.71 28.31
N ASN A 8 -29.10 18.69 27.86
CA ASN A 8 -29.50 19.61 26.80
C ASN A 8 -29.47 18.84 25.46
N TRP A 9 -30.53 18.08 25.18
CA TRP A 9 -30.73 17.47 23.88
C TRP A 9 -31.14 18.57 22.90
N ILE A 10 -30.16 19.10 22.18
CA ILE A 10 -30.41 19.98 21.06
C ILE A 10 -31.09 19.12 19.99
N CYS A 11 -32.39 19.31 19.77
CA CYS A 11 -33.10 18.70 18.66
C CYS A 11 -32.34 19.00 17.37
N CYS A 12 -31.91 17.97 16.65
CA CYS A 12 -31.36 18.15 15.30
C CYS A 12 -32.38 18.96 14.49
N ARG A 13 -31.95 20.07 13.90
CA ARG A 13 -32.78 20.88 13.03
C ARG A 13 -33.36 19.95 11.95
N LEU A 14 -34.68 19.90 11.84
CA LEU A 14 -35.34 19.19 10.73
C LEU A 14 -34.85 19.84 9.44
N MET A 15 -34.16 19.06 8.63
CA MET A 15 -33.59 19.51 7.36
C MET A 15 -34.74 19.94 6.44
N ASN A 16 -34.66 21.15 5.90
CA ASN A 16 -35.70 21.66 5.01
C ASN A 16 -35.70 20.86 3.69
N ASN A 17 -36.84 20.79 2.99
CA ASN A 17 -36.94 20.02 1.74
C ASN A 17 -35.97 20.54 0.67
N ASP A 18 -35.77 21.87 0.59
CA ASP A 18 -34.80 22.48 -0.33
C ASP A 18 -33.35 22.08 0.01
N GLU A 19 -33.01 22.03 1.31
CA GLU A 19 -31.69 21.58 1.78
C GLU A 19 -31.48 20.09 1.47
N ARG A 20 -32.54 19.28 1.60
CA ARG A 20 -32.52 17.85 1.28
C ARG A 20 -32.34 17.62 -0.22
N GLU A 21 -33.01 18.37 -1.08
CA GLU A 21 -32.85 18.27 -2.54
C GLU A 21 -31.46 18.71 -2.99
N ALA A 22 -30.93 19.81 -2.43
CA ALA A 22 -29.56 20.25 -2.70
C ALA A 22 -28.53 19.21 -2.23
N HIS A 23 -28.74 18.58 -1.06
CA HIS A 23 -27.87 17.53 -0.55
C HIS A 23 -27.93 16.26 -1.41
N LEU A 24 -29.12 15.91 -1.91
CA LEU A 24 -29.32 14.78 -2.82
C LEU A 24 -28.59 15.03 -4.15
N ALA A 25 -28.75 16.20 -4.76
CA ALA A 25 -28.05 16.57 -5.99
C ALA A 25 -26.52 16.56 -5.81
N TYR A 26 -26.03 17.04 -4.67
CA TYR A 26 -24.62 16.97 -4.32
C TYR A 26 -24.12 15.52 -4.21
N LEU A 27 -24.84 14.66 -3.48
CA LEU A 27 -24.45 13.27 -3.32
C LEU A 27 -24.51 12.49 -4.65
N GLN A 28 -25.49 12.77 -5.52
CA GLN A 28 -25.57 12.17 -6.85
C GLN A 28 -24.36 12.58 -7.71
N ALA A 29 -24.02 13.87 -7.73
CA ALA A 29 -22.84 14.35 -8.46
C ALA A 29 -21.54 13.70 -7.96
N GLN A 30 -21.43 13.41 -6.67
CA GLN A 30 -20.29 12.69 -6.10
C GLN A 30 -20.33 11.17 -6.39
N ALA A 31 -21.52 10.58 -6.48
CA ALA A 31 -21.71 9.16 -6.78
C ALA A 31 -21.41 8.80 -8.25
N ASP A 32 -21.54 9.76 -9.17
CA ASP A 32 -21.23 9.63 -10.61
C ASP A 32 -19.72 9.51 -10.91
N GLY A 33 -18.88 9.38 -9.87
CA GLY A 33 -17.45 9.17 -9.98
C GLY A 33 -17.03 7.95 -10.84
N PRO A 34 -15.72 7.66 -10.91
CA PRO A 34 -15.13 6.82 -11.95
C PRO A 34 -15.79 5.43 -12.07
N VAL A 35 -16.04 5.04 -13.33
CA VAL A 35 -16.78 3.81 -13.70
C VAL A 35 -15.84 2.68 -14.13
N GLU A 36 -14.65 3.01 -14.63
CA GLU A 36 -13.66 2.01 -15.01
C GLU A 36 -12.94 1.47 -13.77
N GLY A 37 -12.49 0.22 -13.82
CA GLY A 37 -11.56 -0.31 -12.81
C GLY A 37 -10.12 -0.05 -13.20
N PHE A 38 -9.22 0.01 -12.22
CA PHE A 38 -7.79 0.08 -12.49
C PHE A 38 -6.99 -0.92 -11.66
N GLU A 39 -5.84 -1.29 -12.21
CA GLU A 39 -4.86 -2.15 -11.55
C GLU A 39 -3.62 -1.36 -11.19
N LEU A 40 -3.29 -1.35 -9.91
CA LEU A 40 -2.02 -0.88 -9.41
C LEU A 40 -1.00 -2.02 -9.49
N ARG A 41 0.04 -1.82 -10.29
CA ARG A 41 1.18 -2.73 -10.42
C ARG A 41 2.44 -2.10 -9.86
N GLU A 42 3.42 -2.95 -9.56
CA GLU A 42 4.69 -2.51 -9.01
C GLU A 42 5.83 -2.50 -10.02
N ARG A 43 6.60 -1.42 -10.03
CA ARG A 43 7.86 -1.32 -10.79
C ARG A 43 9.06 -1.20 -9.87
N SER A 44 9.84 -2.28 -9.79
CA SER A 44 11.03 -2.39 -8.93
C SER A 44 12.34 -2.61 -9.69
N LEU A 45 12.32 -2.80 -11.03
CA LEU A 45 13.53 -3.15 -11.81
C LEU A 45 14.72 -2.23 -11.58
N GLY A 46 14.52 -0.90 -11.56
CA GLY A 46 15.63 0.03 -11.36
C GLY A 46 16.28 -0.15 -9.99
N LYS A 47 15.49 -0.38 -8.94
CA LYS A 47 15.97 -0.65 -7.59
C LYS A 47 16.63 -2.02 -7.50
N ALA A 48 16.05 -3.03 -8.16
CA ALA A 48 16.63 -4.37 -8.24
C ALA A 48 18.00 -4.35 -8.93
N LEU A 49 18.13 -3.62 -10.04
CA LEU A 49 19.37 -3.48 -10.78
C LEU A 49 20.43 -2.70 -10.00
N ALA A 50 20.05 -1.62 -9.32
CA ALA A 50 20.95 -0.90 -8.42
C ALA A 50 21.47 -1.82 -7.30
N CYS A 51 20.59 -2.58 -6.64
CA CYS A 51 20.98 -3.57 -5.63
C CYS A 51 21.85 -4.70 -6.20
N ALA A 52 21.60 -5.14 -7.43
CA ALA A 52 22.39 -6.17 -8.07
C ALA A 52 23.83 -5.70 -8.35
N LEU A 53 23.98 -4.48 -8.90
CA LEU A 53 25.28 -3.89 -9.20
C LEU A 53 26.08 -3.64 -7.92
N THR A 54 25.47 -3.07 -6.88
CA THR A 54 26.14 -2.86 -5.60
C THR A 54 26.50 -4.18 -4.93
N GLY A 55 25.61 -5.18 -4.98
CA GLY A 55 25.87 -6.51 -4.47
C GLY A 55 27.03 -7.22 -5.16
N LEU A 56 27.09 -7.19 -6.50
CA LEU A 56 28.20 -7.75 -7.28
C LEU A 56 29.52 -7.06 -6.97
N LEU A 57 29.51 -5.73 -6.85
CA LEU A 57 30.72 -4.95 -6.55
C LEU A 57 31.26 -5.27 -5.15
N LEU A 58 30.40 -5.30 -4.13
CA LEU A 58 30.79 -5.63 -2.75
C LEU A 58 31.26 -7.09 -2.63
N ALA A 59 30.57 -8.03 -3.28
CA ALA A 59 30.97 -9.43 -3.29
C ALA A 59 32.32 -9.63 -4.00
N GLY A 60 32.53 -8.95 -5.14
CA GLY A 60 33.78 -8.97 -5.87
C GLY A 60 34.95 -8.40 -5.06
N LEU A 61 34.75 -7.24 -4.42
CA LEU A 61 35.76 -6.64 -3.53
C LEU A 61 36.05 -7.53 -2.31
N GLY A 62 35.01 -8.11 -1.70
CA GLY A 62 35.17 -9.03 -0.58
C GLY A 62 35.96 -10.29 -0.96
N ALA A 63 35.61 -10.92 -2.07
CA ALA A 63 36.34 -12.07 -2.61
C ALA A 63 37.80 -11.72 -2.97
N TRP A 64 38.02 -10.54 -3.55
CA TRP A 64 39.36 -10.06 -3.88
C TRP A 64 40.23 -9.87 -2.63
N LEU A 65 39.69 -9.29 -1.55
CA LEU A 65 40.41 -9.14 -0.28
C LEU A 65 40.73 -10.48 0.39
N ILE A 66 39.82 -11.44 0.34
CA ILE A 66 40.07 -12.80 0.81
C ILE A 66 41.16 -13.45 -0.02
N ALA A 67 41.14 -13.29 -1.35
CA ALA A 67 42.19 -13.80 -2.22
C ALA A 67 43.56 -13.18 -1.91
N LEU A 68 43.62 -11.87 -1.66
CA LEU A 68 44.83 -11.20 -1.19
C LEU A 68 45.34 -11.77 0.13
N ALA A 69 44.44 -12.03 1.10
CA ALA A 69 44.81 -12.63 2.37
C ALA A 69 45.47 -14.01 2.19
N VAL A 70 44.99 -14.82 1.24
CA VAL A 70 45.56 -16.13 0.92
C VAL A 70 46.91 -16.00 0.20
N LEU A 71 47.01 -15.11 -0.79
CA LEU A 71 48.23 -14.90 -1.58
C LEU A 71 49.38 -14.35 -0.73
N PHE A 72 49.09 -13.43 0.19
CA PHE A 72 50.09 -12.81 1.07
C PHE A 72 50.23 -13.49 2.43
N ALA A 73 49.47 -14.57 2.69
CA ALA A 73 49.57 -15.36 3.92
C ALA A 73 51.00 -15.75 4.33
N PRO A 74 51.91 -16.17 3.43
CA PRO A 74 53.26 -16.57 3.84
C PRO A 74 54.20 -15.40 4.19
N GLN A 75 53.85 -14.16 3.82
CA GLN A 75 54.73 -12.98 3.93
C GLN A 75 54.18 -11.92 4.88
N ALA A 76 52.89 -11.97 5.19
CA ALA A 76 52.19 -10.97 5.99
C ALA A 76 52.10 -11.37 7.47
N SER A 77 51.96 -10.35 8.34
CA SER A 77 51.70 -10.58 9.76
C SER A 77 50.30 -11.17 9.97
N SER A 78 50.14 -11.98 11.02
CA SER A 78 48.85 -12.60 11.36
C SER A 78 47.72 -11.57 11.54
N GLY A 79 48.04 -10.37 12.04
CA GLY A 79 47.08 -9.27 12.16
C GLY A 79 46.60 -8.73 10.82
N ALA A 80 47.49 -8.59 9.83
CA ALA A 80 47.12 -8.12 8.49
C ALA A 80 46.23 -9.13 7.76
N ILE A 81 46.54 -10.43 7.87
CA ILE A 81 45.74 -11.51 7.29
C ILE A 81 44.35 -11.54 7.91
N TRP A 82 44.26 -11.39 9.24
CA TRP A 82 42.98 -11.34 9.95
C TRP A 82 42.12 -10.15 9.52
N LEU A 83 42.71 -8.95 9.41
CA LEU A 83 41.98 -7.76 8.95
C LEU A 83 41.45 -7.92 7.52
N LEU A 84 42.29 -8.39 6.59
CA LEU A 84 41.90 -8.62 5.20
C LEU A 84 40.80 -9.67 5.06
N SER A 85 40.92 -10.79 5.78
CA SER A 85 39.93 -11.87 5.73
C SER A 85 38.62 -11.49 6.42
N ALA A 86 38.66 -10.87 7.60
CA ALA A 86 37.46 -10.44 8.31
C ALA A 86 36.69 -9.35 7.53
N PHE A 87 37.39 -8.34 7.01
CA PHE A 87 36.77 -7.29 6.22
C PHE A 87 36.28 -7.82 4.87
N GLY A 88 37.06 -8.67 4.21
CA GLY A 88 36.68 -9.34 2.98
C GLY A 88 35.43 -10.21 3.15
N LEU A 89 35.33 -10.97 4.24
CA LEU A 89 34.16 -11.79 4.56
C LEU A 89 32.93 -10.92 4.86
N GLY A 90 33.10 -9.81 5.59
CA GLY A 90 32.03 -8.84 5.83
C GLY A 90 31.49 -8.23 4.53
N LEU A 91 32.37 -7.84 3.61
CA LEU A 91 31.98 -7.33 2.29
C LEU A 91 31.32 -8.39 1.42
N ALA A 92 31.81 -9.63 1.44
CA ALA A 92 31.21 -10.73 0.71
C ALA A 92 29.79 -11.05 1.23
N ALA A 93 29.61 -11.10 2.56
CA ALA A 93 28.31 -11.36 3.18
C ALA A 93 27.29 -10.23 2.88
N THR A 94 27.71 -8.97 2.98
CA THR A 94 26.86 -7.82 2.63
C THR A 94 26.52 -7.79 1.14
N GLY A 95 27.47 -8.11 0.26
CA GLY A 95 27.24 -8.29 -1.17
C GLY A 95 26.22 -9.39 -1.48
N ALA A 96 26.34 -10.55 -0.83
CA ALA A 96 25.38 -11.65 -0.98
C ALA A 96 23.98 -11.26 -0.50
N ALA A 97 23.86 -10.55 0.63
CA ALA A 97 22.58 -10.03 1.11
C ALA A 97 21.95 -9.03 0.12
N ALA A 98 22.73 -8.13 -0.48
CA ALA A 98 22.27 -7.20 -1.50
C ALA A 98 21.78 -7.92 -2.77
N LEU A 99 22.47 -8.99 -3.20
CA LEU A 99 22.03 -9.83 -4.32
C LEU A 99 20.72 -10.57 -4.03
N ALA A 100 20.56 -11.11 -2.82
CA ALA A 100 19.30 -11.73 -2.39
C ALA A 100 18.15 -10.72 -2.41
N CYS A 101 18.40 -9.49 -1.95
CA CYS A 101 17.44 -8.38 -2.03
C CYS A 101 17.10 -8.03 -3.49
N ALA A 102 18.10 -7.93 -4.36
CA ALA A 102 17.90 -7.69 -5.80
C ALA A 102 17.02 -8.77 -6.45
N ALA A 103 17.28 -10.05 -6.14
CA ALA A 103 16.46 -11.16 -6.64
C ALA A 103 15.02 -11.10 -6.13
N ALA A 104 14.81 -10.72 -4.86
CA ALA A 104 13.47 -10.52 -4.31
C ALA A 104 12.73 -9.37 -5.01
N LEU A 105 13.39 -8.22 -5.22
CA LEU A 105 12.84 -7.06 -5.93
C LEU A 105 12.55 -7.38 -7.40
N TYR A 106 13.40 -8.18 -8.05
CA TYR A 106 13.17 -8.64 -9.42
C TYR A 106 11.92 -9.52 -9.52
N ARG A 107 11.77 -10.51 -8.62
CA ARG A 107 10.57 -11.36 -8.55
C ARG A 107 9.29 -10.60 -8.23
N ARG A 108 9.43 -9.45 -7.59
CA ARG A 108 8.33 -8.55 -7.25
C ARG A 108 7.90 -7.66 -8.42
N HIS A 109 8.75 -7.51 -9.43
CA HIS A 109 8.46 -6.64 -10.56
C HIS A 109 7.23 -7.11 -11.33
N GLY A 110 6.33 -6.17 -11.65
CA GLY A 110 5.16 -6.41 -12.48
C GLY A 110 4.00 -7.08 -11.73
N LYS A 111 4.17 -7.42 -10.45
CA LYS A 111 3.08 -7.95 -9.64
C LYS A 111 1.98 -6.89 -9.47
N ARG A 112 0.75 -7.34 -9.60
CA ARG A 112 -0.45 -6.60 -9.19
C ARG A 112 -0.40 -6.46 -7.68
N VAL A 113 -0.73 -5.27 -7.19
CA VAL A 113 -0.69 -4.96 -5.75
C VAL A 113 -2.07 -4.66 -5.21
N LEU A 114 -2.83 -3.92 -6.00
CA LEU A 114 -4.16 -3.48 -5.68
C LEU A 114 -4.97 -3.48 -6.96
N SER A 115 -6.19 -4.00 -6.90
CA SER A 115 -7.17 -3.74 -7.93
C SER A 115 -8.37 -3.05 -7.35
N VAL A 116 -8.75 -1.96 -7.99
CA VAL A 116 -9.85 -1.13 -7.57
C VAL A 116 -10.87 -1.15 -8.69
N THR A 117 -12.07 -1.58 -8.34
CA THR A 117 -13.28 -1.37 -9.14
C THR A 117 -14.08 -0.25 -8.47
N PRO A 118 -15.11 0.30 -9.14
CA PRO A 118 -15.90 1.39 -8.58
C PRO A 118 -16.48 1.09 -7.19
N ASP A 119 -16.78 -0.18 -6.90
CA ASP A 119 -17.46 -0.58 -5.67
C ASP A 119 -16.61 -1.49 -4.76
N SER A 120 -15.54 -2.10 -5.27
CA SER A 120 -14.71 -3.05 -4.52
C SER A 120 -13.21 -2.87 -4.73
N LEU A 121 -12.45 -3.20 -3.69
CA LEU A 121 -11.00 -3.12 -3.62
C LEU A 121 -10.50 -4.52 -3.24
N CYS A 122 -9.56 -5.04 -4.04
CA CYS A 122 -8.96 -6.34 -3.80
C CYS A 122 -7.44 -6.18 -3.69
N PHE A 123 -6.89 -6.60 -2.55
CA PHE A 123 -5.45 -6.70 -2.32
C PHE A 123 -4.91 -8.00 -2.90
N THR A 124 -3.62 -8.04 -3.23
CA THR A 124 -2.97 -9.24 -3.78
C THR A 124 -3.15 -10.51 -2.95
N ASN A 125 -3.19 -10.37 -1.63
CA ASN A 125 -3.32 -11.46 -0.66
C ASN A 125 -4.70 -11.50 0.02
N ALA A 126 -5.67 -10.71 -0.45
CA ALA A 126 -7.05 -10.82 0.02
C ALA A 126 -7.74 -12.03 -0.62
N GLN A 127 -8.50 -12.78 0.16
CA GLN A 127 -9.25 -13.93 -0.36
C GLN A 127 -10.53 -13.51 -1.11
N ALA A 128 -11.08 -12.35 -0.76
CA ALA A 128 -12.30 -11.81 -1.35
C ALA A 128 -12.16 -10.30 -1.64
N PRO A 129 -12.86 -9.79 -2.67
CA PRO A 129 -12.99 -8.35 -2.88
C PRO A 129 -13.65 -7.70 -1.67
N THR A 130 -13.06 -6.62 -1.17
CA THR A 130 -13.58 -5.85 -0.02
C THR A 130 -14.30 -4.63 -0.55
N PRO A 131 -15.54 -4.33 -0.12
CA PRO A 131 -16.24 -3.15 -0.61
C PRO A 131 -15.49 -1.85 -0.26
N LEU A 132 -15.46 -0.87 -1.16
CA LEU A 132 -14.77 0.41 -0.90
C LEU A 132 -15.37 1.19 0.27
N HIS A 133 -16.69 1.08 0.47
CA HIS A 133 -17.38 1.77 1.57
C HIS A 133 -16.99 1.23 2.96
N ALA A 134 -16.31 0.08 3.04
CA ALA A 134 -15.74 -0.43 4.29
C ALA A 134 -14.47 0.32 4.73
N PHE A 135 -13.98 1.29 3.93
CA PHE A 135 -12.84 2.13 4.29
C PHE A 135 -13.27 3.58 4.49
N ASP A 136 -12.93 4.17 5.64
CA ASP A 136 -13.23 5.57 5.97
C ASP A 136 -12.24 6.55 5.32
N GLY A 137 -11.04 6.08 5.00
CA GLY A 137 -10.00 6.91 4.41
C GLY A 137 -8.71 6.17 4.17
N PHE A 138 -7.73 6.90 3.65
CA PHE A 138 -6.40 6.37 3.40
C PHE A 138 -5.33 7.43 3.68
N GLU A 139 -4.16 6.95 4.10
CA GLU A 139 -2.95 7.73 4.30
C GLU A 139 -1.90 7.22 3.32
N VAL A 140 -1.12 8.14 2.74
CA VAL A 140 0.01 7.78 1.88
C VAL A 140 1.30 8.33 2.47
N GLU A 141 2.15 7.44 2.95
CA GLU A 141 3.47 7.80 3.48
C GLU A 141 4.53 7.51 2.40
N GLN A 142 5.13 8.57 1.84
CA GLN A 142 6.24 8.42 0.91
C GLN A 142 7.58 8.53 1.65
N ARG A 143 8.34 7.43 1.62
CA ARG A 143 9.76 7.41 2.00
C ARG A 143 10.62 7.45 0.74
N TYR A 144 11.90 7.80 0.90
CA TYR A 144 12.88 7.92 -0.19
C TYR A 144 12.87 6.74 -1.17
N PHE A 145 12.72 5.51 -0.67
CA PHE A 145 12.76 4.30 -1.50
C PHE A 145 11.45 3.52 -1.51
N SER A 146 10.39 4.00 -0.88
CA SER A 146 9.13 3.27 -0.85
C SER A 146 7.93 4.12 -0.50
N THR A 147 6.79 3.80 -1.07
CA THR A 147 5.49 4.37 -0.73
C THR A 147 4.71 3.36 0.10
N ARG A 148 4.11 3.81 1.19
CA ARG A 148 3.23 3.00 2.02
C ARG A 148 1.81 3.58 1.92
N LEU A 149 0.86 2.74 1.54
CA LEU A 149 -0.57 3.06 1.56
C LEU A 149 -1.16 2.44 2.81
N ILE A 150 -1.87 3.23 3.62
CA ILE A 150 -2.53 2.74 4.82
C ILE A 150 -4.01 3.07 4.68
N PHE A 151 -4.85 2.05 4.56
CA PHE A 151 -6.31 2.21 4.54
C PHE A 151 -6.83 2.08 5.97
N THR A 152 -7.73 2.97 6.36
CA THR A 152 -8.44 2.89 7.65
C THR A 152 -9.78 2.24 7.42
N VAL A 153 -10.03 1.13 8.12
CA VAL A 153 -11.29 0.39 8.05
C VAL A 153 -12.35 1.18 8.82
N SER A 154 -13.54 1.27 8.25
CA SER A 154 -14.66 1.99 8.87
C SER A 154 -15.15 1.28 10.11
N ALA A 155 -15.68 2.03 11.07
CA ALA A 155 -16.17 1.46 12.33
C ALA A 155 -17.32 0.46 12.14
N ALA A 156 -18.08 0.58 11.04
CA ALA A 156 -19.15 -0.34 10.66
C ALA A 156 -18.70 -1.42 9.65
N GLY A 157 -17.48 -1.30 9.11
CA GLY A 157 -16.92 -2.21 8.11
C GLY A 157 -16.18 -3.39 8.74
N SER A 158 -16.15 -4.52 8.03
CA SER A 158 -15.30 -5.64 8.39
C SER A 158 -13.92 -5.47 7.76
N ALA A 159 -12.88 -5.77 8.55
CA ALA A 159 -11.51 -5.82 8.05
C ALA A 159 -11.38 -6.94 6.99
N PRO A 160 -10.60 -6.73 5.91
CA PRO A 160 -10.40 -7.75 4.90
C PRO A 160 -9.70 -8.97 5.49
N THR A 161 -10.16 -10.16 5.10
CA THR A 161 -9.47 -11.42 5.39
C THR A 161 -8.24 -11.55 4.50
N LEU A 162 -7.10 -11.15 5.06
CA LEU A 162 -5.80 -11.21 4.41
C LEU A 162 -5.12 -12.56 4.71
N ALA A 163 -4.60 -13.21 3.67
CA ALA A 163 -3.71 -14.34 3.86
C ALA A 163 -2.44 -13.87 4.60
N PRO A 164 -1.89 -14.69 5.51
CA PRO A 164 -0.73 -14.30 6.31
C PRO A 164 0.44 -13.94 5.39
N ALA A 165 1.09 -12.80 5.68
CA ALA A 165 2.30 -12.38 4.99
C ALA A 165 3.38 -13.44 5.19
N CYS A 166 3.62 -14.26 4.17
CA CYS A 166 4.60 -15.34 4.26
C CYS A 166 6.02 -14.76 4.29
N PHE A 167 7.02 -15.60 4.63
CA PHE A 167 8.45 -15.25 4.69
C PHE A 167 9.00 -14.58 3.40
N LYS A 168 8.22 -14.58 2.31
CA LYS A 168 8.48 -13.89 1.03
C LYS A 168 8.05 -12.42 1.02
N ALA A 169 7.80 -11.77 2.16
CA ALA A 169 7.31 -10.39 2.26
C ALA A 169 8.10 -9.33 1.46
N LEU A 170 9.37 -9.58 1.13
CA LEU A 170 10.16 -8.73 0.23
C LEU A 170 9.89 -8.98 -1.27
N ALA A 171 9.51 -10.21 -1.62
CA ALA A 171 9.26 -10.66 -2.99
C ALA A 171 7.76 -10.61 -3.39
N SER A 172 6.85 -10.38 -2.44
CA SER A 172 5.42 -10.19 -2.68
C SER A 172 4.92 -8.86 -2.10
N PRO A 173 4.15 -8.06 -2.85
CA PRO A 173 3.56 -6.82 -2.37
C PRO A 173 2.25 -7.12 -1.63
N ASP A 174 2.38 -7.80 -0.49
CA ASP A 174 1.23 -8.24 0.30
C ASP A 174 0.76 -7.13 1.25
N ALA A 175 -0.56 -7.02 1.43
CA ALA A 175 -1.14 -6.14 2.42
C ALA A 175 -1.07 -6.77 3.82
N VAL A 176 -0.89 -5.96 4.85
CA VAL A 176 -0.76 -6.40 6.24
C VAL A 176 -1.78 -5.65 7.10
N ALA A 177 -2.55 -6.39 7.89
CA ALA A 177 -3.42 -5.80 8.90
C ALA A 177 -2.59 -5.20 10.05
N VAL A 178 -2.89 -3.96 10.43
CA VAL A 178 -2.24 -3.18 11.48
C VAL A 178 -3.30 -2.76 12.49
N ALA A 179 -2.87 -2.46 13.73
CA ALA A 179 -3.75 -1.99 14.80
C ALA A 179 -4.95 -2.93 15.05
N GLY A 180 -4.69 -4.24 15.10
CA GLY A 180 -5.74 -5.24 15.35
C GLY A 180 -6.74 -5.42 14.19
N GLY A 181 -6.43 -4.96 12.99
CA GLY A 181 -7.32 -5.05 11.82
C GLY A 181 -8.04 -3.76 11.47
N LEU A 182 -7.89 -2.71 12.29
CA LEU A 182 -8.49 -1.39 12.03
C LEU A 182 -7.81 -0.64 10.88
N ARG A 183 -6.59 -1.04 10.51
CA ARG A 183 -5.84 -0.46 9.39
C ARG A 183 -5.26 -1.55 8.51
N VAL A 184 -5.19 -1.29 7.22
CA VAL A 184 -4.57 -2.18 6.24
C VAL A 184 -3.41 -1.45 5.60
N SER A 185 -2.20 -1.93 5.85
CA SER A 185 -0.96 -1.34 5.37
C SER A 185 -0.45 -2.09 4.15
N LEU A 186 -0.15 -1.36 3.09
CA LEU A 186 0.41 -1.87 1.86
C LEU A 186 1.72 -1.16 1.56
N TRP A 187 2.79 -1.94 1.34
CA TRP A 187 4.11 -1.40 1.01
C TRP A 187 4.38 -1.53 -0.49
N LEU A 188 4.83 -0.46 -1.13
CA LEU A 188 5.05 -0.35 -2.57
C LEU A 188 6.43 0.26 -2.87
N CYS A 189 7.17 -0.27 -3.85
CA CYS A 189 8.38 0.41 -4.31
C CYS A 189 8.07 1.56 -5.26
N THR A 190 7.33 1.32 -6.34
CA THR A 190 6.93 2.34 -7.32
C THR A 190 5.56 1.98 -7.88
N PRO A 191 4.51 2.77 -7.63
CA PRO A 191 3.17 2.52 -8.15
C PRO A 191 3.10 2.80 -9.65
N VAL A 192 2.47 1.88 -10.39
CA VAL A 192 2.24 2.00 -11.83
C VAL A 192 0.78 1.63 -12.13
N VAL A 193 0.07 2.49 -12.85
CA VAL A 193 -1.29 2.21 -13.37
C VAL A 193 -1.24 2.31 -14.89
N ALA A 194 -1.82 1.32 -15.57
CA ALA A 194 -1.84 1.26 -17.04
C ALA A 194 -0.45 1.45 -17.71
N GLY A 195 0.63 1.00 -17.04
CA GLY A 195 2.01 1.13 -17.53
C GLY A 195 2.69 2.48 -17.24
N ARG A 196 1.95 3.50 -16.78
CA ARG A 196 2.48 4.81 -16.39
C ARG A 196 2.82 4.83 -14.89
N ARG A 197 3.99 5.39 -14.55
CA ARG A 197 4.36 5.67 -13.15
C ARG A 197 3.48 6.81 -12.64
N LEU A 198 2.81 6.59 -11.52
CA LEU A 198 2.02 7.62 -10.86
C LEU A 198 2.90 8.41 -9.89
N ALA A 199 2.75 9.73 -9.93
CA ALA A 199 3.22 10.58 -8.84
C ALA A 199 2.39 10.35 -7.57
N LEU A 200 2.91 10.77 -6.42
CA LEU A 200 2.20 10.65 -5.14
C LEU A 200 0.83 11.33 -5.20
N GLN A 201 0.80 12.58 -5.66
CA GLN A 201 -0.44 13.36 -5.75
C GLN A 201 -1.44 12.71 -6.71
N GLU A 202 -0.99 12.28 -7.89
CA GLU A 202 -1.85 11.59 -8.85
C GLU A 202 -2.45 10.29 -8.26
N LEU A 203 -1.69 9.55 -7.45
CA LEU A 203 -2.19 8.35 -6.77
C LEU A 203 -3.24 8.70 -5.71
N VAL A 204 -3.03 9.78 -4.96
CA VAL A 204 -3.97 10.28 -3.93
C VAL A 204 -5.26 10.74 -4.61
N ASP A 205 -5.18 11.60 -5.61
CA ASP A 205 -6.34 12.14 -6.30
C ASP A 205 -7.18 11.01 -6.93
N LEU A 206 -6.50 10.02 -7.51
CA LEU A 206 -7.15 8.85 -8.10
C LEU A 206 -7.85 8.01 -7.02
N LEU A 207 -7.16 7.60 -5.95
CA LEU A 207 -7.79 6.79 -4.88
C LEU A 207 -8.93 7.55 -4.17
N TYR A 208 -8.76 8.86 -3.98
CA TYR A 208 -9.74 9.71 -3.32
C TYR A 208 -11.05 9.78 -4.11
N ALA A 209 -10.99 9.93 -5.44
CA ALA A 209 -12.18 9.95 -6.29
C ALA A 209 -13.01 8.66 -6.18
N TYR A 210 -12.36 7.49 -6.13
CA TYR A 210 -13.07 6.21 -5.98
C TYR A 210 -13.67 6.05 -4.57
N LEU A 211 -12.92 6.39 -3.52
CA LEU A 211 -13.43 6.30 -2.15
C LEU A 211 -14.59 7.26 -1.92
N GLN A 212 -14.48 8.51 -2.39
CA GLN A 212 -15.54 9.50 -2.26
C GLN A 212 -16.81 9.07 -3.02
N ALA A 213 -16.67 8.54 -4.24
CA ALA A 213 -17.80 8.04 -5.00
C ALA A 213 -18.47 6.83 -4.34
N ALA A 214 -17.69 5.87 -3.84
CA ALA A 214 -18.21 4.70 -3.14
C ALA A 214 -18.93 5.07 -1.84
N GLN A 215 -18.38 6.02 -1.07
CA GLN A 215 -19.03 6.54 0.14
C GLN A 215 -20.33 7.28 -0.21
N ALA A 216 -20.31 8.15 -1.24
CA ALA A 216 -21.52 8.85 -1.69
C ALA A 216 -22.63 7.88 -2.12
N ARG A 217 -22.30 6.83 -2.88
CA ARG A 217 -23.25 5.76 -3.27
C ARG A 217 -23.83 5.04 -2.05
N HIS A 218 -22.98 4.71 -1.07
CA HIS A 218 -23.42 4.05 0.15
C HIS A 218 -24.33 4.95 0.99
N THR A 219 -23.98 6.23 1.17
CA THR A 219 -24.80 7.22 1.87
C THR A 219 -26.12 7.47 1.15
N LEU A 220 -26.13 7.55 -0.18
CA LEU A 220 -27.36 7.65 -0.98
C LEU A 220 -28.27 6.44 -0.76
N ALA A 221 -27.72 5.23 -0.76
CA ALA A 221 -28.49 4.01 -0.53
C ALA A 221 -29.12 3.97 0.87
N GLN A 222 -28.43 4.49 1.89
CA GLN A 222 -28.93 4.55 3.27
C GLN A 222 -29.97 5.65 3.49
N LEU A 223 -29.71 6.87 3.00
CA LEU A 223 -30.56 8.05 3.27
C LEU A 223 -31.74 8.18 2.29
N PHE A 224 -31.59 7.68 1.06
CA PHE A 224 -32.57 7.82 -0.01
C PHE A 224 -32.80 6.49 -0.76
N PRO A 225 -33.31 5.45 -0.08
CA PRO A 225 -33.47 4.11 -0.68
C PRO A 225 -34.41 4.08 -1.90
N GLY A 226 -35.32 5.07 -2.04
CA GLY A 226 -36.20 5.20 -3.20
C GLY A 226 -35.51 5.68 -4.48
N VAL A 227 -34.37 6.36 -4.38
CA VAL A 227 -33.63 6.91 -5.54
C VAL A 227 -32.55 5.94 -6.02
N ALA A 228 -31.94 5.18 -5.10
CA ALA A 228 -30.99 4.12 -5.45
C ALA A 228 -31.59 3.09 -6.43
N ARG A 229 -32.86 2.70 -6.22
CA ARG A 229 -33.57 1.77 -7.13
C ARG A 229 -33.87 2.35 -8.52
N LEU A 230 -34.04 3.67 -8.63
CA LEU A 230 -34.28 4.33 -9.92
C LEU A 230 -33.00 4.42 -10.75
N GLY A 231 -31.84 4.61 -10.12
CA GLY A 231 -30.54 4.58 -10.79
C GLY A 231 -30.13 3.19 -11.29
N GLU A 232 -30.51 2.12 -10.58
CA GLU A 232 -30.31 0.73 -11.04
C GLU A 232 -31.23 0.33 -12.19
N ALA A 233 -32.44 0.90 -12.26
CA ALA A 233 -33.39 0.64 -13.35
C ALA A 233 -33.11 1.47 -14.63
N ALA A 234 -32.27 2.51 -14.53
CA ALA A 234 -31.92 3.41 -15.63
C ALA A 234 -30.55 3.12 -16.27
N ARG A 235 -29.77 2.18 -15.72
CA ARG A 235 -28.54 1.63 -16.34
C ARG A 235 -28.84 0.33 -17.08
#